data_AF-A0AAU8S4F8-F1
#
_entry.id   AF-A0AAU8S4F8-F1
#
_cell.length_a   1.000
_cell.length_b   1.000
_cell.length_c   1.000
_cell.angle_alpha   90.00
_cell.angle_beta   90.00
_cell.angle_gamma   90.00
#
_symmetry.space_group_name_H-M   'P 1'
#
loop_
_entity.id
_entity.type
_entity.pdbx_description
1 polymer ?
#
loop_
_entity_poly.entity_id
_entity_poly.type
_entity_poly.pdbx_seq_one_letter_code
_entity_poly.pdbx_strand_id
1 'polypeptide(L)'
;MSAKHRWISASMAMGSLLLLTACEQKNFEALPAIPMEQLEVLGVQTPIKSVHFRDRDGEGLLVLSRSDGQASDPESEQEVDKVVLKATLYGRTAESDAFKARWQIEQETTCPGLDLDVDFYTDVSDVSDLNKDGVAEVTVASHAFCGGGIDPHDIAIEMREGQASYTITGQSLISPAGEEPIGGDRDDSASLKAAPQVLRDHMDAVWQQVYKRPWSEASPPSDDDPDDEAE
;
A
#
# COMPACT_ATOMS: atom_id res chain seq x y z
N MET A 1 -8.45 36.15 -82.16
CA MET A 1 -8.44 37.05 -80.98
C MET A 1 -9.71 36.84 -80.18
N SER A 2 -9.54 36.61 -78.86
CA SER A 2 -10.52 36.63 -77.77
C SER A 2 -11.62 35.56 -77.73
N ALA A 3 -11.31 34.43 -77.08
CA ALA A 3 -12.28 33.54 -76.45
C ALA A 3 -12.58 34.06 -75.03
N LYS A 4 -13.86 34.26 -74.69
CA LYS A 4 -14.30 34.68 -73.35
C LYS A 4 -14.55 33.45 -72.48
N HIS A 5 -13.75 33.31 -71.43
CA HIS A 5 -13.95 32.36 -70.33
C HIS A 5 -15.24 32.66 -69.57
N ARG A 6 -16.02 31.61 -69.28
CA ARG A 6 -17.12 31.64 -68.30
C ARG A 6 -16.68 30.82 -67.09
N TRP A 7 -16.60 31.51 -65.96
CA TRP A 7 -16.22 31.04 -64.64
C TRP A 7 -17.46 30.50 -63.92
N ILE A 8 -17.46 29.22 -63.53
CA ILE A 8 -18.32 28.69 -62.46
C ILE A 8 -17.50 27.64 -61.72
N SER A 9 -16.84 28.05 -60.64
CA SER A 9 -16.29 27.12 -59.64
C SER A 9 -17.38 26.82 -58.63
N ALA A 10 -17.95 25.62 -58.69
CA ALA A 10 -18.84 25.10 -57.66
C ALA A 10 -17.98 24.46 -56.56
N SER A 11 -17.79 25.17 -55.46
CA SER A 11 -17.15 24.63 -54.26
C SER A 11 -18.14 23.74 -53.52
N MET A 12 -17.97 22.42 -53.64
CA MET A 12 -18.65 21.44 -52.80
C MET A 12 -17.81 21.20 -51.54
N ALA A 13 -18.16 21.88 -50.45
CA ALA A 13 -17.63 21.57 -49.13
C ALA A 13 -18.37 20.33 -48.60
N MET A 14 -17.74 19.16 -48.72
CA MET A 14 -18.24 17.94 -48.08
C MET A 14 -17.60 17.85 -46.70
N GLY A 15 -18.44 18.03 -45.67
CA GLY A 15 -18.03 18.08 -44.27
C GLY A 15 -17.35 16.80 -43.81
N SER A 16 -16.16 16.97 -43.22
CA SER A 16 -15.48 15.94 -42.45
C SER A 16 -16.26 15.73 -41.15
N LEU A 17 -16.97 14.61 -41.05
CA LEU A 17 -17.56 14.12 -39.82
C LEU A 17 -16.41 13.55 -38.96
N LEU A 18 -15.85 14.38 -38.08
CA LEU A 18 -14.90 13.93 -37.06
C LEU A 18 -15.68 13.09 -36.03
N LEU A 19 -15.55 11.77 -36.11
CA LEU A 19 -15.93 10.86 -35.03
C LEU A 19 -14.99 11.14 -33.85
N LEU A 20 -15.44 11.98 -32.92
CA LEU A 20 -14.88 12.04 -31.57
C LEU A 20 -15.24 10.72 -30.90
N THR A 21 -14.38 9.71 -31.06
CA THR A 21 -14.27 8.66 -30.04
C THR A 21 -13.83 9.39 -28.78
N ALA A 22 -14.77 9.68 -27.88
CA ALA A 22 -14.43 10.02 -26.52
C ALA A 22 -13.61 8.83 -26.01
N CYS A 23 -12.29 9.01 -25.89
CA CYS A 23 -11.51 8.14 -25.04
C CYS A 23 -12.13 8.35 -23.66
N GLU A 24 -13.00 7.44 -23.24
CA GLU A 24 -13.47 7.37 -21.88
C GLU A 24 -12.22 7.13 -21.04
N GLN A 25 -11.64 8.22 -20.54
CA GLN A 25 -10.43 8.20 -19.76
C GLN A 25 -10.85 7.48 -18.47
N LYS A 26 -10.52 6.19 -18.37
CA LYS A 26 -10.84 5.38 -17.20
C LYS A 26 -10.06 5.96 -16.04
N ASN A 27 -10.74 6.79 -15.26
CA ASN A 27 -10.22 7.36 -14.03
C ASN A 27 -10.24 6.27 -12.95
N PHE A 28 -9.41 6.47 -11.93
CA PHE A 28 -9.42 5.61 -10.76
C PHE A 28 -10.82 5.60 -10.11
N GLU A 29 -11.30 4.41 -9.78
CA GLU A 29 -12.60 4.17 -9.14
C GLU A 29 -12.48 3.05 -8.11
N ALA A 30 -12.89 3.32 -6.87
CA ALA A 30 -13.07 2.26 -5.87
C ALA A 30 -14.31 1.44 -6.21
N LEU A 31 -14.17 0.11 -6.24
CA LEU A 31 -15.25 -0.82 -6.57
C LEU A 31 -15.76 -1.51 -5.31
N PRO A 32 -16.98 -2.12 -5.36
CA PRO A 32 -17.49 -2.91 -4.24
C PRO A 32 -16.54 -4.05 -3.88
N ALA A 33 -16.44 -4.36 -2.58
CA ALA A 33 -15.60 -5.44 -2.08
C ALA A 33 -15.96 -6.79 -2.73
N ILE A 34 -14.94 -7.61 -2.98
CA ILE A 34 -15.10 -8.97 -3.50
C ILE A 34 -15.51 -9.90 -2.34
N PRO A 35 -16.59 -10.70 -2.49
CA PRO A 35 -16.99 -11.67 -1.47
C PRO A 35 -15.89 -12.67 -1.14
N MET A 36 -15.83 -13.13 0.12
CA MET A 36 -14.78 -14.04 0.59
C MET A 36 -14.70 -15.33 -0.24
N GLU A 37 -15.84 -15.86 -0.70
CA GLU A 37 -15.90 -17.08 -1.51
C GLU A 37 -15.14 -16.93 -2.83
N GLN A 38 -15.06 -15.72 -3.38
CA GLN A 38 -14.26 -15.44 -4.57
C GLN A 38 -12.77 -15.27 -4.24
N LEU A 39 -12.43 -14.80 -3.05
CA LEU A 39 -11.04 -14.73 -2.58
C LEU A 39 -10.45 -16.13 -2.32
N GLU A 40 -11.25 -17.05 -1.79
CA GLU A 40 -10.86 -18.45 -1.59
C GLU A 40 -10.45 -19.13 -2.91
N VAL A 41 -11.15 -18.81 -4.02
CA VAL A 41 -10.81 -19.30 -5.36
C VAL A 41 -9.43 -18.82 -5.83
N LEU A 42 -8.94 -17.68 -5.32
CA LEU A 42 -7.59 -17.17 -5.56
C LEU A 42 -6.53 -17.83 -4.67
N GLY A 43 -6.93 -18.80 -3.83
CA GLY A 43 -6.05 -19.48 -2.88
C GLY A 43 -5.79 -18.68 -1.61
N VAL A 44 -6.54 -17.60 -1.35
CA VAL A 44 -6.39 -16.79 -0.15
C VAL A 44 -7.23 -17.38 0.97
N GLN A 45 -6.59 -17.92 2.01
CA GLN A 45 -7.29 -18.61 3.10
C GLN A 45 -7.65 -17.67 4.27
N THR A 46 -6.82 -16.67 4.53
CA THR A 46 -6.92 -15.78 5.70
C THR A 46 -6.74 -14.32 5.29
N PRO A 47 -7.65 -13.78 4.46
CA PRO A 47 -7.61 -12.37 4.09
C PRO A 47 -7.86 -11.49 5.31
N ILE A 48 -6.99 -10.52 5.54
CA ILE A 48 -7.16 -9.50 6.60
C ILE A 48 -7.84 -8.25 6.02
N LYS A 49 -7.42 -7.84 4.81
CA LYS A 49 -8.00 -6.70 4.09
C LYS A 49 -8.03 -7.00 2.60
N SER A 50 -9.06 -6.52 1.91
CA SER A 50 -9.05 -6.44 0.46
C SER A 50 -9.54 -5.08 -0.03
N VAL A 51 -8.95 -4.58 -1.10
CA VAL A 51 -9.33 -3.32 -1.75
C VAL A 51 -9.53 -3.60 -3.23
N HIS A 52 -10.76 -3.43 -3.70
CA HIS A 52 -11.14 -3.64 -5.10
C HIS A 52 -11.29 -2.29 -5.79
N PHE A 53 -10.67 -2.13 -6.95
CA PHE A 53 -10.65 -0.87 -7.68
C PHE A 53 -10.53 -1.10 -9.17
N ARG A 54 -10.73 -0.02 -9.93
CA ARG A 54 -10.44 0.07 -11.34
C ARG A 54 -9.54 1.28 -11.58
N ASP A 55 -8.53 1.09 -12.40
CA ASP A 55 -7.60 2.13 -12.84
C ASP A 55 -7.42 2.06 -14.36
N ARG A 56 -6.46 2.83 -14.89
CA ARG A 56 -6.11 2.85 -16.31
C ARG A 56 -5.67 1.48 -16.84
N ASP A 57 -5.12 0.62 -15.98
CA ASP A 57 -4.60 -0.70 -16.31
C ASP A 57 -5.66 -1.83 -16.18
N GLY A 58 -6.88 -1.49 -15.73
CA GLY A 58 -8.00 -2.41 -15.64
C GLY A 58 -8.53 -2.55 -14.22
N GLU A 59 -9.12 -3.69 -13.89
CA GLU A 59 -9.52 -3.97 -12.51
C GLU A 59 -8.35 -4.51 -11.71
N GLY A 60 -8.23 -4.00 -10.49
CA GLY A 60 -7.22 -4.36 -9.51
C GLY A 60 -7.88 -4.81 -8.21
N LEU A 61 -7.29 -5.81 -7.58
CA LEU A 61 -7.70 -6.32 -6.27
C LEU A 61 -6.45 -6.49 -5.42
N LEU A 62 -6.23 -5.58 -4.47
CA LEU A 62 -5.24 -5.77 -3.41
C LEU A 62 -5.82 -6.72 -2.37
N VAL A 63 -5.05 -7.74 -1.98
CA VAL A 63 -5.40 -8.63 -0.87
C VAL A 63 -4.22 -8.71 0.09
N LEU A 64 -4.47 -8.39 1.35
CA LEU A 64 -3.53 -8.60 2.47
C LEU A 64 -3.95 -9.86 3.21
N SER A 65 -3.01 -10.76 3.47
CA SER A 65 -3.27 -12.02 4.16
C SER A 65 -2.13 -12.38 5.09
N ARG A 66 -2.47 -13.08 6.18
CA ARG A 66 -1.53 -13.55 7.20
C ARG A 66 -1.72 -15.03 7.40
N SER A 67 -0.62 -15.79 7.42
CA SER A 67 -0.65 -17.18 7.82
C SER A 67 0.33 -17.44 8.95
N ASP A 68 -0.19 -18.01 10.04
CA ASP A 68 0.59 -18.50 11.16
C ASP A 68 1.01 -19.96 10.92
N GLY A 69 2.17 -20.33 11.45
CA GLY A 69 2.69 -21.69 11.34
C GLY A 69 3.95 -21.86 12.16
N GLN A 70 4.72 -22.90 11.82
CA GLN A 70 5.99 -23.20 12.46
C GLN A 70 7.11 -23.34 11.41
N ALA A 71 8.35 -23.15 11.84
CA ALA A 71 9.55 -23.41 11.06
C ALA A 71 10.64 -23.97 11.96
N SER A 72 11.57 -24.74 11.38
CA SER A 72 12.75 -25.20 12.10
C SER A 72 13.79 -24.07 12.15
N ASP A 73 14.20 -23.69 13.35
CA ASP A 73 15.26 -22.73 13.59
C ASP A 73 16.62 -23.30 13.15
N PRO A 74 17.37 -22.60 12.27
CA PRO A 74 18.58 -23.15 11.68
C PRO A 74 19.74 -23.32 12.67
N GLU A 75 19.72 -22.64 13.82
CA GLU A 75 20.80 -22.72 14.82
C GLU A 75 20.53 -23.79 15.88
N SER A 76 19.30 -23.90 16.34
CA SER A 76 18.89 -24.80 17.43
C SER A 76 18.18 -26.08 16.98
N GLU A 77 17.78 -26.15 15.70
CA GLU A 77 16.93 -27.21 15.12
C GLU A 77 15.56 -27.35 15.81
N GLN A 78 15.16 -26.38 16.64
CA GLN A 78 13.87 -26.38 17.32
C GLN A 78 12.77 -25.83 16.41
N GLU A 79 11.55 -26.33 16.57
CA GLU A 79 10.38 -25.73 15.93
C GLU A 79 10.05 -24.41 16.65
N VAL A 80 9.99 -23.34 15.87
CA VAL A 80 9.70 -21.98 16.33
C VAL A 80 8.47 -21.43 15.62
N ASP A 81 7.79 -20.47 16.25
CA ASP A 81 6.64 -19.84 15.65
C ASP A 81 7.03 -19.03 14.43
N LYS A 82 6.15 -19.00 13.45
CA LYS A 82 6.33 -18.30 12.19
C LYS A 82 5.06 -17.58 11.78
N VAL A 83 5.20 -16.34 11.35
CA VAL A 83 4.16 -15.60 10.62
C VAL A 83 4.65 -15.27 9.23
N VAL A 84 3.78 -15.45 8.24
CA VAL A 84 3.99 -14.99 6.87
C VAL A 84 2.90 -13.98 6.51
N LEU A 85 3.31 -12.77 6.19
CA LEU A 85 2.47 -11.72 5.63
C LEU A 85 2.59 -11.73 4.10
N LYS A 86 1.46 -11.71 3.41
CA LYS A 86 1.40 -11.60 1.94
C LYS A 86 0.49 -10.46 1.52
N ALA A 87 1.03 -9.55 0.72
CA ALA A 87 0.27 -8.54 0.00
C ALA A 87 0.33 -8.84 -1.50
N THR A 88 -0.81 -9.20 -2.09
CA THR A 88 -0.88 -9.56 -3.50
C THR A 88 -1.79 -8.58 -4.22
N LEU A 89 -1.30 -7.95 -5.28
CA LEU A 89 -2.15 -7.23 -6.22
C LEU A 89 -2.52 -8.18 -7.35
N TYR A 90 -3.78 -8.52 -7.43
CA TYR A 90 -4.35 -9.17 -8.59
C TYR A 90 -4.87 -8.15 -9.59
N GLY A 91 -4.98 -8.53 -10.86
CA GLY A 91 -5.74 -7.75 -11.82
C GLY A 91 -6.32 -8.57 -12.96
N ARG A 92 -7.26 -7.94 -13.65
CA ARG A 92 -7.94 -8.47 -14.84
C ARG A 92 -8.32 -7.34 -15.79
N THR A 93 -8.48 -7.66 -17.07
CA THR A 93 -8.77 -6.67 -18.12
C THR A 93 -10.26 -6.57 -18.40
N ALA A 94 -10.97 -7.69 -18.47
CA ALA A 94 -12.42 -7.75 -18.53
C ALA A 94 -13.01 -8.36 -17.25
N GLU A 95 -14.24 -7.97 -16.88
CA GLU A 95 -14.96 -8.51 -15.72
C GLU A 95 -15.16 -10.03 -15.79
N SER A 96 -15.24 -10.58 -17.00
CA SER A 96 -15.34 -12.03 -17.24
C SER A 96 -14.04 -12.79 -17.04
N ASP A 97 -12.90 -12.10 -16.98
CA ASP A 97 -11.60 -12.73 -16.82
C ASP A 97 -11.34 -13.10 -15.36
N ALA A 98 -10.59 -14.17 -15.17
CA ALA A 98 -10.06 -14.50 -13.85
C ALA A 98 -8.99 -13.49 -13.43
N PHE A 99 -9.00 -13.09 -12.16
CA PHE A 99 -7.94 -12.33 -11.54
C PHE A 99 -6.61 -13.10 -11.61
N LYS A 100 -5.53 -12.39 -11.96
CA LYS A 100 -4.16 -12.92 -11.98
C LYS A 100 -3.25 -12.03 -11.16
N ALA A 101 -2.33 -12.62 -10.42
CA ALA A 101 -1.34 -11.85 -9.66
C ALA A 101 -0.50 -10.98 -10.62
N ARG A 102 -0.49 -9.66 -10.39
CA ARG A 102 0.41 -8.70 -11.03
C ARG A 102 1.74 -8.67 -10.29
N TRP A 103 1.69 -8.66 -8.97
CA TRP A 103 2.85 -8.77 -8.09
C TRP A 103 2.43 -9.25 -6.70
N GLN A 104 3.43 -9.68 -5.92
CA GLN A 104 3.28 -10.09 -4.53
C GLN A 104 4.46 -9.56 -3.70
N ILE A 105 4.16 -9.13 -2.49
CA ILE A 105 5.13 -8.89 -1.41
C ILE A 105 4.91 -10.02 -0.40
N GLU A 106 5.99 -10.64 0.04
CA GLU A 106 5.98 -11.71 1.05
C GLU A 106 7.02 -11.38 2.12
N GLN A 107 6.59 -11.34 3.37
CA GLN A 107 7.44 -11.15 4.54
C GLN A 107 7.24 -12.33 5.48
N GLU A 108 8.32 -13.04 5.75
CA GLU A 108 8.35 -14.14 6.73
C GLU A 108 9.09 -13.66 7.98
N THR A 109 8.53 -13.97 9.15
CA THR A 109 9.15 -13.70 10.44
C THR A 109 9.04 -14.96 11.29
N THR A 110 10.20 -15.49 11.68
CA THR A 110 10.32 -16.62 12.61
C THR A 110 10.76 -16.10 13.97
N CYS A 111 10.28 -16.74 15.04
CA CYS A 111 10.57 -16.28 16.38
C CYS A 111 10.88 -17.43 17.34
N PRO A 112 12.16 -17.61 17.73
CA PRO A 112 12.51 -18.44 18.88
C PRO A 112 12.14 -17.77 20.21
N GLY A 113 11.79 -16.48 20.17
CA GLY A 113 11.38 -15.67 21.32
C GLY A 113 10.03 -16.09 21.91
N LEU A 114 9.62 -15.37 22.96
CA LEU A 114 8.39 -15.70 23.70
C LEU A 114 7.14 -15.16 23.01
N ASP A 115 7.25 -13.95 22.46
CA ASP A 115 6.14 -13.20 21.86
C ASP A 115 6.47 -12.85 20.41
N LEU A 116 5.57 -13.26 19.52
CA LEU A 116 5.60 -12.95 18.09
C LEU A 116 4.43 -12.02 17.75
N ASP A 117 4.73 -10.79 17.37
CA ASP A 117 3.74 -9.80 16.95
C ASP A 117 4.06 -9.25 15.55
N VAL A 118 3.29 -9.74 14.58
CA VAL A 118 3.50 -9.47 13.15
C VAL A 118 2.15 -9.25 12.50
N ASP A 119 1.93 -8.06 11.96
CA ASP A 119 0.69 -7.72 11.28
C ASP A 119 0.87 -6.58 10.26
N PHE A 120 -0.19 -6.34 9.48
CA PHE A 120 -0.33 -5.16 8.65
C PHE A 120 -0.93 -4.00 9.43
N TYR A 121 -0.45 -2.78 9.17
CA TYR A 121 -1.18 -1.57 9.49
C TYR A 121 -2.31 -1.36 8.47
N THR A 122 -3.42 -2.08 8.66
CA THR A 122 -4.54 -2.14 7.69
C THR A 122 -5.24 -0.80 7.46
N ASP A 123 -5.18 0.11 8.43
CA ASP A 123 -5.77 1.45 8.38
C ASP A 123 -5.02 2.41 7.45
N VAL A 124 -3.72 2.18 7.22
CA VAL A 124 -2.89 2.99 6.30
C VAL A 124 -2.45 2.22 5.05
N SER A 125 -2.81 0.94 4.95
CA SER A 125 -2.53 0.11 3.76
C SER A 125 -3.71 0.17 2.80
N ASP A 126 -3.66 1.02 1.78
CA ASP A 126 -4.78 1.25 0.86
C ASP A 126 -4.33 1.52 -0.58
N VAL A 127 -5.31 1.74 -1.46
CA VAL A 127 -5.12 2.05 -2.87
C VAL A 127 -5.73 3.42 -3.18
N SER A 128 -4.97 4.27 -3.87
CA SER A 128 -5.42 5.61 -4.28
C SER A 128 -4.74 6.05 -5.57
N ASP A 129 -5.30 7.04 -6.26
CA ASP A 129 -4.66 7.76 -7.37
C ASP A 129 -4.16 9.12 -6.85
N LEU A 130 -3.00 9.10 -6.21
CA LEU A 130 -2.38 10.21 -5.49
C LEU A 130 -2.01 11.33 -6.45
N ASN A 131 -1.41 10.97 -7.59
CA ASN A 131 -0.89 11.92 -8.56
C ASN A 131 -1.91 12.30 -9.66
N LYS A 132 -3.08 11.64 -9.70
CA LYS A 132 -4.21 11.90 -10.62
C LYS A 132 -3.89 11.59 -12.08
N ASP A 133 -3.03 10.61 -12.34
CA ASP A 133 -2.73 10.14 -13.69
C ASP A 133 -3.61 8.95 -14.12
N GLY A 134 -4.48 8.48 -13.22
CA GLY A 134 -5.40 7.37 -13.42
C GLY A 134 -4.79 5.98 -13.17
N VAL A 135 -3.53 5.87 -12.75
CA VAL A 135 -2.91 4.64 -12.26
C VAL A 135 -3.00 4.63 -10.75
N ALA A 136 -3.28 3.45 -10.19
CA ALA A 136 -3.32 3.32 -8.75
C ALA A 136 -1.90 3.25 -8.13
N GLU A 137 -1.66 4.06 -7.11
CA GLU A 137 -0.62 3.83 -6.12
C GLU A 137 -1.16 2.96 -4.97
N VAL A 138 -0.52 1.80 -4.79
CA VAL A 138 -0.89 0.79 -3.81
C VAL A 138 0.09 0.85 -2.65
N THR A 139 -0.37 1.22 -1.45
CA THR A 139 0.46 1.31 -0.24
C THR A 139 0.20 0.14 0.69
N VAL A 140 1.27 -0.50 1.17
CA VAL A 140 1.23 -1.59 2.14
C VAL A 140 2.19 -1.26 3.26
N ALA A 141 1.72 -1.31 4.51
CA ALA A 141 2.53 -1.10 5.69
C ALA A 141 2.36 -2.29 6.66
N SER A 142 3.46 -2.77 7.21
CA SER A 142 3.50 -3.88 8.17
C SER A 142 4.49 -3.59 9.30
N HIS A 143 4.34 -4.36 10.38
CA HIS A 143 5.35 -4.48 11.42
C HIS A 143 5.70 -5.94 11.71
N ALA A 144 6.88 -6.14 12.29
CA ALA A 144 7.30 -7.42 12.83
C ALA A 144 8.08 -7.23 14.13
N PHE A 145 7.80 -8.11 15.09
CA PHE A 145 8.47 -8.17 16.37
C PHE A 145 8.60 -9.62 16.83
N CYS A 146 9.77 -9.96 17.35
CA CYS A 146 10.05 -11.21 18.03
C CYS A 146 10.87 -10.90 19.28
N GLY A 147 10.29 -11.10 20.46
CA GLY A 147 10.95 -10.75 21.71
C GLY A 147 10.18 -11.19 22.93
N GLY A 148 10.49 -10.60 24.08
CA GLY A 148 9.77 -10.83 25.34
C GLY A 148 9.83 -9.62 26.27
N GLY A 149 10.11 -8.44 25.70
CA GLY A 149 10.35 -7.19 26.39
C GLY A 149 9.77 -6.00 25.63
N ILE A 150 10.21 -4.81 26.01
CA ILE A 150 9.86 -3.56 25.34
C ILE A 150 10.99 -3.24 24.36
N ASP A 151 10.87 -3.71 23.13
CA ASP A 151 11.82 -3.40 22.05
C ASP A 151 11.10 -2.86 20.83
N PRO A 152 11.76 -2.00 20.02
CA PRO A 152 11.21 -1.50 18.77
C PRO A 152 10.75 -2.62 17.84
N HIS A 153 9.59 -2.43 17.20
CA HIS A 153 9.12 -3.29 16.12
C HIS A 153 9.77 -2.85 14.82
N ASP A 154 10.19 -3.80 13.98
CA ASP A 154 10.60 -3.49 12.61
C ASP A 154 9.37 -3.02 11.83
N ILE A 155 9.51 -1.95 11.06
CA ILE A 155 8.45 -1.36 10.23
C ILE A 155 8.88 -1.43 8.77
N ALA A 156 7.98 -1.90 7.92
CA ALA A 156 8.13 -1.85 6.47
C ALA A 156 6.92 -1.16 5.84
N ILE A 157 7.17 -0.15 5.01
CA ILE A 157 6.16 0.51 4.19
C ILE A 157 6.62 0.41 2.74
N GLU A 158 5.79 -0.15 1.87
CA GLU A 158 6.05 -0.23 0.44
C GLU A 158 4.85 0.31 -0.33
N MET A 159 5.11 1.28 -1.21
CA MET A 159 4.14 1.76 -2.18
C MET A 159 4.56 1.36 -3.60
N ARG A 160 3.61 0.88 -4.39
CA ARG A 160 3.83 0.50 -5.79
C ARG A 160 2.91 1.26 -6.73
N GLU A 161 3.49 1.73 -7.83
CA GLU A 161 2.78 2.32 -8.98
C GLU A 161 3.25 1.59 -10.24
N GLY A 162 2.40 0.74 -10.82
CA GLY A 162 2.80 -0.14 -11.93
C GLY A 162 3.98 -1.05 -11.57
N GLN A 163 5.17 -0.76 -12.12
CA GLN A 163 6.43 -1.49 -11.83
C GLN A 163 7.35 -0.73 -10.87
N ALA A 164 7.05 0.52 -10.54
CA ALA A 164 7.83 1.29 -9.59
C ALA A 164 7.51 0.83 -8.15
N SER A 165 8.53 0.81 -7.31
CA SER A 165 8.42 0.52 -5.87
C SER A 165 9.17 1.57 -5.08
N TYR A 166 8.56 2.03 -4.00
CA TYR A 166 9.03 3.08 -3.10
C TYR A 166 8.92 2.54 -1.68
N THR A 167 10.02 2.46 -0.94
CA THR A 167 10.04 1.81 0.37
C THR A 167 10.57 2.71 1.47
N ILE A 168 10.00 2.52 2.66
CA ILE A 168 10.54 2.97 3.94
C ILE A 168 10.73 1.72 4.80
N THR A 169 11.91 1.53 5.34
CA THR A 169 12.19 0.50 6.36
C THR A 169 12.73 1.17 7.61
N GLY A 170 12.43 0.65 8.78
CA GLY A 170 12.84 1.29 10.01
C GLY A 170 12.38 0.55 11.24
N GLN A 171 12.44 1.23 12.38
CA GLN A 171 11.95 0.70 13.65
C GLN A 171 10.95 1.65 14.29
N SER A 172 10.00 1.10 15.05
CA SER A 172 9.09 1.92 15.86
C SER A 172 9.86 2.71 16.92
N LEU A 173 9.44 3.92 17.20
CA LEU A 173 9.93 4.72 18.31
C LEU A 173 9.18 4.33 19.59
N ILE A 174 9.94 3.99 20.62
CA ILE A 174 9.46 3.76 21.98
C ILE A 174 9.97 4.90 22.86
N SER A 175 9.16 5.38 23.79
CA SER A 175 9.56 6.41 24.75
C SER A 175 9.09 6.04 26.16
N PRO A 176 9.82 5.16 26.87
CA PRO A 176 9.48 4.79 28.23
C PRO A 176 9.60 5.99 29.19
N ALA A 177 8.77 6.02 30.24
CA ALA A 177 8.77 7.12 31.20
C ALA A 177 10.10 7.18 31.96
N GLY A 178 10.79 8.32 31.91
CA GLY A 178 12.07 8.53 32.59
C GLY A 178 13.28 7.91 31.89
N GLU A 179 13.11 7.37 30.68
CA GLU A 179 14.17 6.82 29.85
C GLU A 179 14.29 7.58 28.52
N GLU A 180 15.45 7.50 27.88
CA GLU A 180 15.64 8.05 26.54
C GLU A 180 14.85 7.22 25.51
N PRO A 181 14.29 7.85 24.46
CA PRO A 181 13.61 7.11 23.40
C PRO A 181 14.52 6.11 22.69
N ILE A 182 13.97 4.95 22.32
CA ILE A 182 14.67 3.86 21.64
C ILE A 182 13.98 3.58 20.31
N GLY A 183 14.76 3.33 19.26
CA GLY A 183 14.26 3.08 17.90
C GLY A 183 13.86 4.37 17.17
N GLY A 184 12.92 4.27 16.24
CA GLY A 184 12.53 5.38 15.36
C GLY A 184 13.44 5.58 14.15
N ASP A 185 14.44 4.71 13.98
CA ASP A 185 15.29 4.70 12.79
C ASP A 185 14.45 4.53 11.53
N ARG A 186 14.87 5.20 10.46
CA ARG A 186 14.17 5.23 9.18
C ARG A 186 15.17 5.29 8.03
N ASP A 187 15.00 4.40 7.06
CA ASP A 187 15.70 4.46 5.77
C ASP A 187 14.71 4.43 4.60
N ASP A 188 14.91 5.38 3.70
CA ASP A 188 14.10 5.57 2.50
C ASP A 188 14.86 5.05 1.28
N SER A 189 14.17 4.32 0.41
CA SER A 189 14.78 3.83 -0.83
C SER A 189 15.26 4.98 -1.73
N ALA A 190 16.25 4.69 -2.57
CA ALA A 190 16.72 5.64 -3.58
C ALA A 190 15.59 6.08 -4.54
N SER A 191 14.66 5.16 -4.86
CA SER A 191 13.48 5.47 -5.67
C SER A 191 12.53 6.43 -4.98
N LEU A 192 12.30 6.29 -3.66
CA LEU A 192 11.46 7.19 -2.88
C LEU A 192 12.07 8.59 -2.78
N LYS A 193 13.37 8.66 -2.48
CA LYS A 193 14.12 9.94 -2.44
C LYS A 193 13.97 10.71 -3.75
N ALA A 194 13.93 10.01 -4.89
CA ALA A 194 13.78 10.58 -6.24
C ALA A 194 12.32 10.72 -6.73
N ALA A 195 11.32 10.28 -5.96
CA ALA A 195 9.91 10.22 -6.40
C ALA A 195 9.29 11.63 -6.58
N PRO A 196 8.13 11.76 -7.25
CA PRO A 196 7.32 12.98 -7.20
C PRO A 196 7.01 13.40 -5.76
N GLN A 197 6.89 14.71 -5.51
CA GLN A 197 6.66 15.25 -4.16
C GLN A 197 5.41 14.65 -3.50
N VAL A 198 4.32 14.50 -4.25
CA VAL A 198 3.05 13.93 -3.75
C VAL A 198 3.22 12.50 -3.21
N LEU A 199 4.09 11.71 -3.83
CA LEU A 199 4.39 10.34 -3.40
C LEU A 199 5.24 10.32 -2.14
N ARG A 200 6.23 11.23 -2.04
CA ARG A 200 7.02 11.39 -0.82
C ARG A 200 6.17 11.84 0.36
N ASP A 201 5.33 12.85 0.15
CA ASP A 201 4.45 13.40 1.19
C ASP A 201 3.48 12.34 1.72
N HIS A 202 2.93 11.50 0.83
CA HIS A 202 2.09 10.37 1.22
C HIS A 202 2.86 9.35 2.07
N MET A 203 4.02 8.91 1.61
CA MET A 203 4.85 7.94 2.34
C MET A 203 5.31 8.49 3.71
N ASP A 204 5.63 9.78 3.78
CA ASP A 204 5.92 10.49 5.02
C ASP A 204 4.71 10.48 5.98
N ALA A 205 3.51 10.79 5.47
CA ALA A 205 2.29 10.79 6.25
C ALA A 205 1.93 9.39 6.79
N VAL A 206 2.17 8.33 6.00
CA VAL A 206 2.00 6.95 6.44
C VAL A 206 3.00 6.63 7.55
N TRP A 207 4.28 6.95 7.37
CA TRP A 207 5.31 6.76 8.41
C TRP A 207 4.92 7.44 9.73
N GLN A 208 4.50 8.71 9.68
CA GLN A 208 4.12 9.47 10.89
C GLN A 208 2.94 8.85 11.65
N GLN A 209 2.06 8.11 10.97
CA GLN A 209 0.94 7.41 11.60
C GLN A 209 1.33 6.09 12.27
N VAL A 210 2.41 5.45 11.83
CA VAL A 210 2.77 4.09 12.28
C VAL A 210 4.02 4.03 13.14
N TYR A 211 4.96 4.97 13.01
CA TYR A 211 6.27 4.82 13.65
C TYR A 211 6.25 4.88 15.17
N LYS A 212 5.15 5.29 15.82
CA LYS A 212 5.00 5.22 17.28
C LYS A 212 4.12 4.06 17.75
N ARG A 213 3.55 3.28 16.82
CA ARG A 213 2.71 2.12 17.12
C ARG A 213 3.57 0.87 17.28
N PRO A 214 3.13 -0.12 18.06
CA PRO A 214 1.88 -0.16 18.85
C PRO A 214 1.91 0.67 20.15
N TRP A 215 3.06 1.27 20.50
CA TRP A 215 3.32 1.86 21.83
C TRP A 215 2.56 3.16 22.14
N SER A 216 2.08 3.90 21.15
CA SER A 216 1.37 5.18 21.35
C SER A 216 0.04 5.06 22.11
N GLU A 217 -0.53 3.86 22.24
CA GLU A 217 -1.72 3.61 23.07
C GLU A 217 -1.39 3.09 24.48
N ALA A 218 -0.13 2.72 24.74
CA ALA A 218 0.28 2.10 26.01
C ALA A 218 0.83 3.09 27.05
N SER A 219 1.05 4.36 26.67
CA SER A 219 1.46 5.40 27.61
C SER A 219 0.23 6.06 28.25
N PRO A 220 -0.03 5.87 29.56
CA PRO A 220 -0.97 6.75 30.25
C PRO A 220 -0.48 8.20 30.12
N PRO A 221 -1.40 9.18 30.07
CA PRO A 221 -1.00 10.59 30.10
C PRO A 221 -0.09 10.82 31.31
N SER A 222 1.01 11.54 31.12
CA SER A 222 1.86 11.98 32.20
C SER A 222 1.05 12.90 33.11
N ASP A 223 0.85 12.51 34.37
CA ASP A 223 0.20 13.29 35.44
C ASP A 223 1.07 14.49 35.89
N ASP A 224 1.65 15.23 34.96
CA ASP A 224 2.29 16.52 35.24
C ASP A 224 1.26 17.64 35.02
N ASP A 225 0.20 17.63 35.85
CA ASP A 225 -0.64 18.82 36.06
C ASP A 225 0.07 19.70 37.10
N PRO A 226 0.52 20.92 36.75
CA PRO A 226 1.22 21.79 37.68
C PRO A 226 0.20 22.61 38.47
N ASP A 227 -0.62 21.98 39.31
CA ASP A 227 -1.56 22.67 40.19
C ASP A 227 -1.67 21.94 41.54
N ASP A 228 -0.58 21.91 42.29
CA ASP A 228 -0.61 21.62 43.74
C ASP A 228 0.49 22.44 44.46
N GLU A 229 0.42 23.76 44.34
CA GLU A 229 0.94 24.68 45.37
C GLU A 229 -0.17 25.63 45.80
N ALA A 230 -1.06 25.14 46.65
CA ALA A 230 -1.88 25.99 47.50
C ALA A 230 -2.37 25.22 48.75
N GLU A 231 -1.52 25.08 49.77
CA GLU A 231 -1.89 25.23 51.19
C GLU A 231 -0.73 25.80 52.02
#